data_AF-A0A379VX55-F1
#
_entry.id   AF-A0A379VX55-F1
#
_cell.length_a   1.000
_cell.length_b   1.000
_cell.length_c   1.000
_cell.angle_alpha   90.00
_cell.angle_beta   90.00
_cell.angle_gamma   90.00
#
_symmetry.space_group_name_H-M   'P 1'
#
loop_
_entity.id
_entity.type
_entity.pdbx_description
1 polymer ?
#
loop_
_entity_poly.entity_id
_entity_poly.type
_entity_poly.pdbx_seq_one_letter_code
_entity_poly.pdbx_strand_id
1 'polypeptide(L)'
;MRQHKINNEFIYNESLREITSLRSNAAFKMTFMRAWCLSYLIENAHQELIIREGVAYAVWGERSQFVSDANLTQLLYLLRRDLQQIGLFELFVTLPQAGDKNR
;
A
#
# COMPACT_ATOMS: atom_id res chain seq x y z
N MET A 1 -9.71 4.97 -16.20
CA MET A 1 -9.23 5.53 -14.92
C MET A 1 -9.79 4.66 -13.82
N ARG A 2 -8.94 3.97 -13.03
CA ARG A 2 -9.42 3.13 -11.93
C ARG A 2 -9.59 4.01 -10.69
N GLN A 3 -10.76 3.89 -10.07
CA GLN A 3 -11.05 4.47 -8.77
C GLN A 3 -11.51 3.34 -7.87
N HIS A 4 -11.00 3.32 -6.64
CA HIS A 4 -11.31 2.31 -5.65
C HIS A 4 -12.04 2.94 -4.49
N LYS A 5 -13.16 2.34 -4.08
CA LYS A 5 -13.87 2.77 -2.87
C LYS A 5 -13.27 2.02 -1.68
N ILE A 6 -12.79 2.75 -0.67
CA ILE A 6 -12.17 2.19 0.54
C ILE A 6 -13.10 2.44 1.72
N ASN A 7 -13.47 1.36 2.42
CA ASN A 7 -14.34 1.37 3.61
C ASN A 7 -15.65 2.16 3.47
N ASN A 8 -16.17 2.32 2.25
CA ASN A 8 -17.30 3.20 1.93
C ASN A 8 -17.16 4.68 2.31
N GLU A 9 -15.99 5.11 2.78
CA GLU A 9 -15.74 6.43 3.34
C GLU A 9 -14.73 7.23 2.52
N PHE A 10 -13.97 6.57 1.65
CA PHE A 10 -12.93 7.19 0.85
C PHE A 10 -12.98 6.72 -0.59
N ILE A 11 -12.56 7.58 -1.51
CA ILE A 11 -12.28 7.24 -2.91
C ILE A 11 -10.78 7.39 -3.13
N TYR A 12 -10.13 6.33 -3.57
CA TYR A 12 -8.78 6.38 -4.08
C TYR A 12 -8.79 6.48 -5.60
N ASN A 13 -8.19 7.55 -6.14
CA ASN A 13 -8.01 7.76 -7.57
C ASN A 13 -6.54 7.51 -7.94
N GLU A 14 -6.29 6.43 -8.68
CA GLU A 14 -4.93 6.02 -9.05
C GLU A 14 -4.21 7.04 -9.93
N SER A 15 -4.93 7.60 -10.92
CA SER A 15 -4.36 8.54 -11.88
C SER A 15 -3.94 9.84 -11.20
N LEU A 16 -4.72 10.29 -10.23
CA LEU A 16 -4.41 11.49 -9.43
C LEU A 16 -3.46 11.20 -8.27
N ARG A 17 -3.31 9.91 -7.88
CA ARG A 17 -2.61 9.45 -6.68
C ARG A 17 -3.16 10.12 -5.43
N GLU A 18 -4.49 10.12 -5.33
CA GLU A 18 -5.20 10.89 -4.31
C GLU A 18 -6.24 10.03 -3.61
N ILE A 19 -6.32 10.16 -2.30
CA ILE A 19 -7.42 9.63 -1.49
C ILE A 19 -8.30 10.81 -1.08
N THR A 20 -9.57 10.77 -1.44
CA THR A 20 -10.57 11.77 -1.10
C THR A 20 -11.53 11.20 -0.07
N SER A 21 -11.72 11.89 1.05
CA SER A 21 -12.75 11.56 2.05
C SER A 21 -14.13 11.94 1.55
N LEU A 22 -15.08 11.01 1.58
CA LEU A 22 -16.48 11.27 1.23
C LEU A 22 -17.21 12.09 2.31
N ARG A 23 -16.69 12.15 3.53
CA ARG A 23 -17.29 12.92 4.63
C ARG A 23 -16.90 14.39 4.61
N SER A 24 -15.62 14.68 4.43
CA SER A 24 -15.07 16.04 4.53
C SER A 24 -14.67 16.64 3.19
N ASN A 25 -14.69 15.86 2.11
CA ASN A 25 -14.13 16.21 0.81
C ASN A 25 -12.63 16.58 0.85
N ALA A 26 -11.94 16.25 1.96
CA ALA A 26 -10.51 16.44 2.09
C ALA A 26 -9.77 15.44 1.19
N ALA A 27 -8.75 15.93 0.49
CA ALA A 27 -7.94 15.18 -0.44
C ALA A 27 -6.51 15.05 0.07
N PHE A 28 -5.97 13.83 0.02
CA PHE A 28 -4.58 13.53 0.36
C PHE A 28 -3.85 12.95 -0.85
N LYS A 29 -2.80 13.64 -1.29
CA LYS A 29 -2.02 13.24 -2.45
C LYS A 29 -0.75 12.52 -2.02
N MET A 30 -0.49 11.36 -2.62
CA MET A 30 0.65 10.52 -2.29
C MET A 30 1.73 10.54 -3.38
N THR A 31 2.94 10.16 -2.98
CA THR A 31 4.04 9.95 -3.92
C THR A 31 3.77 8.74 -4.80
N PHE A 32 4.46 8.69 -5.93
CA PHE A 32 4.28 7.64 -6.94
C PHE A 32 4.47 6.22 -6.38
N MET A 33 5.53 6.01 -5.60
CA MET A 33 5.84 4.70 -4.99
C MET A 33 4.75 4.24 -4.01
N ARG A 34 4.19 5.18 -3.24
CA ARG A 34 3.10 4.87 -2.29
C ARG A 34 1.79 4.59 -3.02
N ALA A 35 1.52 5.31 -4.12
CA ALA A 35 0.37 5.04 -4.97
C ALA A 35 0.44 3.65 -5.59
N TRP A 36 1.56 3.29 -6.20
CA TRP A 36 1.74 1.95 -6.75
C TRP A 36 1.63 0.86 -5.71
N CYS A 37 2.24 1.07 -4.54
CA CYS A 37 2.08 0.14 -3.43
C CYS A 37 0.62 0.00 -3.01
N LEU A 38 -0.12 1.10 -2.87
CA LEU A 38 -1.53 1.08 -2.48
C LEU A 38 -2.42 0.40 -3.53
N SER A 39 -2.25 0.75 -4.82
CA SER A 39 -2.96 0.10 -5.93
C SER A 39 -2.76 -1.41 -5.89
N TYR A 40 -1.51 -1.87 -5.77
CA TYR A 40 -1.21 -3.29 -5.72
C TYR A 40 -1.87 -3.98 -4.52
N LEU A 41 -1.84 -3.36 -3.34
CA LEU A 41 -2.49 -3.91 -2.15
C LEU A 41 -4.01 -4.01 -2.31
N ILE A 42 -4.66 -2.99 -2.88
CA ILE A 42 -6.13 -3.00 -3.11
C ILE A 42 -6.51 -4.06 -4.14
N GLU A 43 -5.77 -4.14 -5.25
CA GLU A 43 -6.04 -5.10 -6.33
C GLU A 43 -5.87 -6.56 -5.87
N ASN A 44 -4.96 -6.79 -4.92
CA ASN A 44 -4.68 -8.10 -4.36
C ASN A 44 -5.34 -8.33 -2.99
N ALA A 45 -6.24 -7.45 -2.54
CA ALA A 45 -6.90 -7.55 -1.23
C ALA A 45 -7.78 -8.81 -1.06
N HIS A 46 -8.11 -9.49 -2.16
CA HIS A 46 -8.83 -10.76 -2.15
C HIS A 46 -7.93 -11.96 -1.77
N GLN A 47 -6.61 -11.78 -1.75
CA GLN A 47 -5.66 -12.80 -1.33
C GLN A 47 -5.54 -12.82 0.18
N GLU A 48 -5.48 -14.00 0.77
CA GLU A 48 -5.23 -14.16 2.22
C GLU A 48 -3.85 -13.62 2.62
N LEU A 49 -2.87 -13.72 1.71
CA LEU A 49 -1.50 -13.27 1.93
C LEU A 49 -0.92 -12.65 0.67
N ILE A 50 -0.40 -11.43 0.80
CA ILE A 50 0.40 -10.75 -0.23
C ILE A 50 1.87 -10.87 0.14
N ILE A 51 2.66 -11.52 -0.70
CA ILE A 51 4.11 -11.70 -0.48
C ILE A 51 4.90 -10.44 -0.82
N ARG A 52 6.03 -10.25 -0.13
CA ARG A 52 6.86 -9.03 -0.19
C ARG A 52 7.42 -8.80 -1.60
N GLU A 53 7.83 -9.87 -2.27
CA GLU A 53 8.41 -9.85 -3.61
C GLU A 53 7.42 -9.29 -4.63
N GLY A 54 6.14 -9.66 -4.51
CA GLY A 54 5.06 -9.13 -5.35
C GLY A 54 4.88 -7.62 -5.17
N VAL A 55 4.89 -7.14 -3.92
CA VAL A 55 4.81 -5.70 -3.62
C VAL A 55 6.05 -4.97 -4.17
N ALA A 56 7.24 -5.53 -3.99
CA ALA A 56 8.47 -4.93 -4.48
C ALA A 56 8.48 -4.83 -6.01
N TYR A 57 8.08 -5.89 -6.70
CA TYR A 57 7.98 -5.89 -8.15
C TYR A 57 6.94 -4.89 -8.65
N ALA A 58 5.78 -4.79 -8.01
CA ALA A 58 4.75 -3.82 -8.40
C ALA A 58 5.23 -2.36 -8.29
N VAL A 59 6.13 -2.08 -7.35
CA VAL A 59 6.62 -0.73 -7.07
C VAL A 59 7.89 -0.38 -7.86
N TRP A 60 8.83 -1.32 -8.03
CA TRP A 60 10.13 -1.08 -8.65
C TRP A 60 10.35 -1.82 -9.97
N GLY A 61 9.44 -2.70 -10.38
CA GLY A 61 9.59 -3.59 -11.54
C GLY A 61 10.85 -4.45 -11.43
N GLU A 62 11.55 -4.61 -12.55
CA GLU A 62 12.84 -5.32 -12.61
C GLU A 62 13.91 -4.76 -11.66
N ARG A 63 13.80 -3.49 -11.24
CA ARG A 63 14.76 -2.90 -10.30
C ARG A 63 14.59 -3.43 -8.88
N SER A 64 13.48 -4.09 -8.57
CA SER A 64 13.22 -4.69 -7.27
C SER A 64 14.35 -5.63 -6.80
N GLN A 65 15.03 -6.31 -7.72
CA GLN A 65 16.19 -7.16 -7.42
C GLN A 65 17.37 -6.43 -6.77
N PHE A 66 17.45 -5.10 -6.92
CA PHE A 66 18.49 -4.24 -6.34
C PHE A 66 18.01 -3.44 -5.13
N VAL A 67 16.74 -3.62 -4.74
CA VAL A 67 16.11 -2.89 -3.63
C VAL A 67 16.15 -3.75 -2.39
N SER A 68 16.65 -3.21 -1.28
CA SER A 68 16.75 -3.97 -0.03
C SER A 68 15.38 -4.12 0.65
N ASP A 69 15.26 -5.13 1.51
CA ASP A 69 14.09 -5.31 2.37
C ASP A 69 13.80 -4.09 3.25
N ALA A 70 14.83 -3.34 3.66
CA ALA A 70 14.68 -2.12 4.43
C ALA A 70 13.93 -1.04 3.64
N ASN A 71 14.14 -0.96 2.32
CA ASN A 71 13.43 -0.01 1.47
C ASN A 71 11.93 -0.35 1.38
N LEU A 72 11.58 -1.62 1.19
CA LEU A 72 10.19 -2.06 1.17
C LEU A 72 9.51 -1.84 2.52
N THR A 73 10.19 -2.19 3.61
CA THR A 73 9.68 -1.96 4.97
C THR A 73 9.44 -0.47 5.23
N GLN A 74 10.37 0.40 4.81
CA GLN A 74 10.20 1.85 4.94
C GLN A 74 9.04 2.38 4.09
N LEU A 75 8.87 1.87 2.87
CA LEU A 75 7.74 2.23 2.01
C LEU A 75 6.40 1.88 2.65
N LEU A 76 6.26 0.65 3.15
CA LEU A 76 5.06 0.17 3.83
C LEU A 76 4.79 0.97 5.11
N TYR A 77 5.82 1.29 5.88
CA TYR A 77 5.68 2.15 7.06
C TYR A 77 5.15 3.54 6.70
N LEU A 78 5.74 4.18 5.68
CA LEU A 78 5.31 5.51 5.26
C LEU A 78 3.89 5.50 4.67
N LEU A 79 3.53 4.48 3.88
CA LEU A 79 2.16 4.32 3.39
C LEU A 79 1.18 4.16 4.55
N ARG A 80 1.48 3.32 5.54
CA ARG A 80 0.64 3.15 6.73
C ARG A 80 0.46 4.47 7.48
N ARG A 81 1.54 5.24 7.66
CA ARG A 81 1.49 6.55 8.31
C ARG A 81 0.60 7.53 7.55
N ASP A 82 0.75 7.60 6.22
CA ASP A 82 -0.07 8.45 5.36
C ASP A 82 -1.57 8.11 5.51
N LEU A 83 -1.91 6.82 5.52
CA LEU A 83 -3.29 6.35 5.70
C LEU A 83 -3.84 6.68 7.11
N GLN A 84 -3.04 6.48 8.16
CA GLN A 84 -3.43 6.83 9.53
C GLN A 84 -3.70 8.32 9.71
N GLN A 85 -2.93 9.20 9.03
CA GLN A 85 -3.13 10.65 9.10
C GLN A 85 -4.49 11.10 8.57
N ILE A 86 -5.08 10.34 7.65
CA ILE A 86 -6.40 10.62 7.07
C ILE A 86 -7.53 9.80 7.70
N GLY A 87 -7.23 9.06 8.78
CA GLY A 87 -8.21 8.24 9.50
C GLY A 87 -8.47 6.87 8.87
N LEU A 88 -7.65 6.44 7.90
CA LEU A 88 -7.68 5.08 7.35
C LEU A 88 -6.73 4.19 8.16
N PHE A 89 -7.29 3.48 9.12
CA PHE A 89 -6.56 2.53 9.95
C PHE A 89 -6.64 1.12 9.37
N GLU A 90 -5.61 0.31 9.65
CA GLU A 90 -5.60 -1.14 9.44
C GLU A 90 -5.91 -1.64 8.02
N LEU A 91 -5.68 -0.82 6.98
CA LEU A 91 -5.85 -1.26 5.58
C LEU A 91 -5.00 -2.49 5.24
N PHE A 92 -3.83 -2.63 5.87
CA PHE A 92 -2.99 -3.81 5.76
C PHE A 92 -2.16 -4.03 7.04
N VAL A 93 -1.97 -5.30 7.37
CA VAL A 93 -1.10 -5.75 8.46
C VAL A 93 0.12 -6.46 7.87
N THR A 94 1.27 -6.27 8.51
CA THR A 94 2.51 -6.97 8.15
C THR A 94 2.69 -8.13 9.12
N LEU A 95 2.67 -9.35 8.60
CA LEU A 95 3.00 -10.53 9.39
C LEU A 95 4.53 -10.66 9.45
N PRO A 96 5.13 -10.85 10.64
CA PRO A 96 6.52 -11.27 10.70
C PRO A 96 6.64 -12.62 9.98
N GLN A 97 7.68 -12.80 9.18
CA GLN A 97 8.03 -14.14 8.72
C GLN A 97 8.18 -14.99 9.99
N ALA A 98 7.43 -16.08 10.08
CA ALA A 98 7.75 -17.12 11.03
C ALA A 98 9.17 -17.55 10.66
N GLY A 99 10.15 -17.09 11.45
CA GLY A 99 11.52 -17.54 11.27
C GLY A 99 11.48 -19.05 11.23
N ASP A 100 12.13 -19.65 10.23
CA ASP A 100 12.28 -21.09 10.15
C ASP A 100 12.73 -21.59 11.51
N LYS A 101 11.82 -22.25 12.24
CA LYS A 101 12.09 -22.86 13.54
C LYS A 101 12.94 -24.14 13.40
N ASN A 102 13.59 -24.34 12.25
CA ASN A 102 14.39 -25.50 11.94
C ASN A 102 15.66 -25.10 11.16
N ARG A 103 16.69 -24.65 11.89
CA ARG A 103 18.07 -25.03 11.56
C ARG A 103 18.97 -24.97 12.79
#